data_AF-A0A0Q7DYB8-F1
#
_entry.id   AF-A0A0Q7DYB8-F1
#
_cell.length_a   1.000
_cell.length_b   1.000
_cell.length_c   1.000
_cell.angle_alpha   90.00
_cell.angle_beta   90.00
_cell.angle_gamma   90.00
#
_symmetry.space_group_name_H-M   'P 1'
#
loop_
_entity.id
_entity.type
_entity.pdbx_description
1 polymer ?
#
loop_
_entity_poly.entity_id
_entity_poly.type
_entity_poly.pdbx_seq_one_letter_code
_entity_poly.pdbx_strand_id
1 'polypeptide(L)'
;MRSLAIVCGLLLAACPTAFVPAAALAAPHRNDPAPQARFHYGDLDLRDADDQQVLVARVQQAAQAYCREHAAVITPSNRLGDPRYCPSVIRAQLMWAMPGEVRRAYDDGWRRRPVARS
;
A
#
# COMPACT_ATOMS: atom_id res chain seq x y z
N MET A 1 -70.34 -2.92 -28.31
CA MET A 1 -70.72 -1.81 -29.21
C MET A 1 -69.47 -1.03 -29.53
N ARG A 2 -69.17 -0.95 -30.84
CA ARG A 2 -68.54 0.18 -31.56
C ARG A 2 -67.22 0.77 -31.06
N SER A 3 -66.19 0.34 -31.77
CA SER A 3 -64.99 1.07 -32.21
C SER A 3 -65.16 2.59 -32.33
N LEU A 4 -64.10 3.32 -31.96
CA LEU A 4 -63.69 4.54 -32.65
C LEU A 4 -62.18 4.68 -32.56
N ALA A 5 -61.53 4.35 -33.67
CA ALA A 5 -60.16 4.68 -33.97
C ALA A 5 -60.08 6.18 -34.30
N ILE A 6 -59.08 6.88 -33.76
CA ILE A 6 -58.63 8.17 -34.30
C ILE A 6 -57.12 8.06 -34.49
N VAL A 7 -56.76 7.82 -35.74
CA VAL A 7 -55.44 8.03 -36.32
C VAL A 7 -55.30 9.52 -36.55
N CYS A 8 -54.29 10.17 -35.97
CA CYS A 8 -53.82 11.46 -36.47
C CYS A 8 -52.41 11.74 -35.94
N GLY A 9 -51.50 12.09 -36.86
CA GLY A 9 -50.26 12.76 -36.50
C GLY A 9 -48.99 11.92 -36.62
N LEU A 10 -48.67 11.50 -37.85
CA LEU A 10 -47.28 11.34 -38.28
C LEU A 10 -46.50 12.63 -37.94
N LEU A 11 -45.62 12.56 -36.94
CA LEU A 11 -44.49 13.47 -36.84
C LEU A 11 -43.23 12.61 -36.83
N LEU A 12 -42.70 12.42 -38.04
CA LEU A 12 -41.34 12.00 -38.32
C LEU A 12 -40.36 13.00 -37.68
N ALA A 13 -40.11 12.83 -36.39
CA ALA A 13 -38.94 13.41 -35.74
C ALA A 13 -37.76 12.47 -36.01
N ALA A 14 -37.06 12.74 -37.12
CA ALA A 14 -35.76 12.17 -37.40
C ALA A 14 -34.78 12.62 -36.31
N CYS A 15 -34.69 11.86 -35.23
CA CYS A 15 -33.61 11.99 -34.26
C CYS A 15 -32.43 11.22 -34.84
N PRO A 16 -31.33 11.86 -35.27
CA PRO A 16 -30.12 11.12 -35.57
C PRO A 16 -29.70 10.51 -34.24
N THR A 17 -29.92 9.21 -34.08
CA THR A 17 -29.27 8.41 -33.05
C THR A 17 -27.78 8.50 -33.32
N ALA A 18 -27.14 9.52 -32.73
CA ALA A 18 -25.72 9.59 -32.57
C ALA A 18 -25.36 8.37 -31.73
N PHE A 19 -25.00 7.30 -32.42
CA PHE A 19 -24.45 6.09 -31.85
C PHE A 19 -23.11 6.49 -31.27
N VAL A 20 -23.10 6.92 -30.00
CA VAL A 20 -21.87 7.18 -29.27
C VAL A 20 -21.18 5.82 -29.18
N PRO A 21 -20.00 5.63 -29.79
CA PRO A 21 -19.28 4.40 -29.57
C PRO A 21 -18.93 4.39 -28.09
N ALA A 22 -19.43 3.39 -27.36
CA ALA A 22 -18.94 3.07 -26.02
C ALA A 22 -17.50 2.54 -26.16
N ALA A 23 -16.59 3.42 -26.55
CA ALA A 23 -15.16 3.17 -26.53
C ALA A 23 -14.75 3.17 -25.06
N ALA A 24 -14.82 1.98 -24.48
CA ALA A 24 -13.89 1.47 -23.47
C ALA A 24 -13.23 2.53 -22.59
N LEU A 25 -13.94 3.00 -21.57
CA LEU A 25 -13.30 3.45 -20.32
C LEU A 25 -12.96 2.21 -19.46
N ALA A 26 -12.29 1.22 -20.06
CA ALA A 26 -11.50 0.28 -19.30
C ALA A 26 -10.21 1.02 -18.96
N ALA A 27 -10.27 1.86 -17.93
CA ALA A 27 -9.05 2.36 -17.31
C ALA A 27 -8.21 1.11 -16.99
N PRO A 28 -6.95 1.01 -17.43
CA PRO A 28 -6.10 -0.10 -17.04
C PRO A 28 -6.01 -0.06 -15.52
N HIS A 29 -6.65 -1.00 -14.85
CA HIS A 29 -6.28 -1.37 -13.49
C HIS A 29 -4.86 -1.91 -13.63
N ARG A 30 -3.88 -1.01 -13.53
CA ARG A 30 -2.50 -1.45 -13.29
C ARG A 30 -2.57 -2.23 -12.00
N ASN A 31 -2.46 -3.55 -12.11
CA ASN A 31 -2.19 -4.44 -10.99
C ASN A 31 -0.74 -4.19 -10.52
N ASP A 32 -0.42 -2.93 -10.24
CA ASP A 32 0.84 -2.59 -9.62
C ASP A 32 0.79 -3.26 -8.25
N PRO A 33 1.77 -4.11 -7.91
CA PRO A 33 1.79 -4.74 -6.61
C PRO A 33 1.73 -3.64 -5.55
N ALA A 34 0.90 -3.85 -4.52
CA ALA A 34 0.78 -2.89 -3.43
C ALA A 34 2.20 -2.49 -2.95
N PRO A 35 2.44 -1.19 -2.69
CA PRO A 35 3.75 -0.72 -2.26
C PRO A 35 4.21 -1.55 -1.06
N GLN A 36 5.44 -2.07 -1.14
CA GLN A 36 6.02 -2.92 -0.11
C GLN A 36 7.29 -2.26 0.40
N ALA A 37 7.41 -2.09 1.71
CA ALA A 37 8.68 -1.74 2.32
C ALA A 37 9.68 -2.87 2.05
N ARG A 38 10.92 -2.50 1.69
CA ARG A 38 12.01 -3.44 1.39
C ARG A 38 13.30 -2.94 2.02
N PHE A 39 14.19 -3.87 2.34
CA PHE A 39 15.55 -3.59 2.79
C PHE A 39 16.48 -4.69 2.28
N HIS A 40 17.77 -4.39 2.19
CA HIS A 40 18.79 -5.33 1.74
C HIS A 40 19.66 -5.78 2.93
N TYR A 41 20.02 -7.05 2.96
CA TYR A 41 20.85 -7.66 4.02
C TYR A 41 21.88 -8.67 3.49
N GLY A 42 21.96 -8.89 2.17
CA GLY A 42 22.84 -9.93 1.58
C GLY A 42 24.34 -9.64 1.69
N ASP A 43 24.69 -8.41 2.08
CA ASP A 43 26.04 -7.92 2.33
C ASP A 43 26.46 -8.00 3.82
N LEU A 44 25.56 -8.44 4.71
CA LEU A 44 25.79 -8.47 6.16
C LEU A 44 26.19 -9.87 6.64
N ASP A 45 27.16 -9.95 7.53
CA ASP A 45 27.35 -11.14 8.35
C ASP A 45 26.35 -11.14 9.50
N LEU A 46 25.32 -11.99 9.39
CA LEU A 46 24.26 -12.09 10.39
C LEU A 46 24.73 -12.60 11.77
N ARG A 47 25.97 -13.07 11.89
CA ARG A 47 26.59 -13.51 13.15
C ARG A 47 27.40 -12.41 13.82
N ASP A 48 27.76 -11.37 13.09
CA ASP A 48 28.51 -10.23 13.61
C ASP A 48 27.58 -9.25 14.34
N ALA A 49 28.03 -8.74 15.49
CA ALA A 49 27.19 -7.89 16.33
C ALA A 49 26.98 -6.49 15.75
N ASP A 50 27.95 -5.96 15.01
CA ASP A 50 27.87 -4.64 14.39
C ASP A 50 26.96 -4.70 13.16
N ASP A 51 27.09 -5.73 12.34
CA ASP A 51 26.21 -5.97 11.20
C ASP A 51 24.75 -6.24 11.62
N GLN A 52 24.53 -6.85 12.79
CA GLN A 52 23.20 -6.94 13.39
C GLN A 52 22.62 -5.55 13.73
N GLN A 53 23.44 -4.59 14.19
CA GLN A 53 22.97 -3.21 14.39
C GLN A 53 22.66 -2.52 13.05
N VAL A 54 23.48 -2.76 12.03
CA VAL A 54 23.23 -2.25 10.67
C VAL A 54 21.91 -2.80 10.14
N LEU A 55 21.63 -4.09 10.32
CA LEU A 55 20.35 -4.71 9.97
C LEU A 55 19.18 -4.01 10.67
N VAL A 56 19.28 -3.76 11.98
CA VAL A 56 18.24 -3.06 12.72
C VAL A 56 18.02 -1.64 12.17
N ALA A 57 19.09 -0.89 11.93
CA ALA A 57 19.03 0.45 11.37
C ALA A 57 18.36 0.46 9.98
N ARG A 58 18.72 -0.48 9.10
CA ARG A 58 18.13 -0.60 7.75
C ARG A 58 16.64 -0.91 7.80
N VAL A 59 16.20 -1.80 8.68
CA VAL A 59 14.78 -2.10 8.86
C VAL A 59 14.01 -0.87 9.36
N GLN A 60 14.58 -0.12 10.32
CA GLN A 60 13.97 1.12 10.79
C GLN A 60 13.89 2.19 9.71
N GLN A 61 14.97 2.36 8.95
CA GLN A 61 15.03 3.32 7.86
C GLN A 61 14.03 2.95 6.75
N ALA A 62 13.90 1.67 6.40
CA ALA A 62 12.92 1.20 5.43
C ALA A 62 11.49 1.48 5.90
N ALA A 63 11.17 1.20 7.18
CA ALA A 63 9.86 1.50 7.74
C ALA A 63 9.55 3.01 7.75
N GLN A 64 10.53 3.84 8.15
CA GLN A 64 10.38 5.29 8.13
C GLN A 64 10.20 5.84 6.71
N ALA A 65 10.99 5.35 5.74
CA ALA A 65 10.91 5.76 4.35
C ALA A 65 9.53 5.46 3.77
N TYR A 66 9.05 4.25 3.98
CA TYR A 66 7.71 3.85 3.57
C TYR A 66 6.63 4.78 4.16
N CYS A 67 6.72 5.07 5.46
CA CYS A 67 5.73 5.89 6.16
C CYS A 67 5.74 7.36 5.75
N ARG A 68 6.88 7.92 5.28
CA ARG A 68 6.89 9.30 4.75
C ARG A 68 5.95 9.47 3.56
N GLU A 69 5.81 8.44 2.75
CA GLU A 69 5.03 8.47 1.52
C GLU A 69 3.61 7.93 1.73
N HIS A 70 3.41 6.99 2.65
CA HIS A 70 2.18 6.20 2.74
C HIS A 70 1.43 6.30 4.08
N ALA A 71 1.92 7.09 5.06
CA ALA A 71 1.31 7.13 6.39
C ALA A 71 -0.17 7.51 6.38
N ALA A 72 -0.60 8.40 5.48
CA ALA A 72 -2.00 8.84 5.38
C ALA A 72 -2.96 7.70 4.99
N VAL A 73 -2.48 6.69 4.26
CA VAL A 73 -3.28 5.55 3.80
C VAL A 73 -3.27 4.41 4.82
N ILE A 74 -2.14 4.20 5.51
CA ILE A 74 -1.95 3.06 6.41
C ILE A 74 -2.37 3.37 7.85
N THR A 75 -2.30 4.63 8.27
CA THR A 75 -2.58 5.02 9.65
C THR A 75 -4.09 5.24 9.82
N PRO A 76 -4.77 4.46 10.68
CA PRO A 76 -6.18 4.69 11.01
C PRO A 76 -6.41 6.11 11.53
N SER A 77 -7.59 6.69 11.27
CA SER A 77 -7.88 8.09 11.62
C SER A 77 -7.69 8.40 13.11
N ASN A 78 -7.97 7.44 14.00
CA ASN A 78 -7.76 7.57 15.45
C ASN A 78 -6.28 7.47 15.88
N ARG A 79 -5.36 7.25 14.94
CA ARG A 79 -3.91 7.12 15.15
C ARG A 79 -3.08 8.12 14.34
N LEU A 80 -3.70 9.00 13.54
CA LEU A 80 -2.98 9.96 12.69
C LEU A 80 -2.02 10.89 13.45
N GLY A 81 -2.30 11.18 14.72
CA GLY A 81 -1.43 11.98 15.59
C GLY A 81 -0.28 11.20 16.25
N ASP A 82 -0.19 9.89 16.08
CA ASP A 82 0.87 9.06 16.66
C ASP A 82 1.99 8.82 15.62
N PRO A 83 3.11 9.56 15.67
CA PRO A 83 4.19 9.44 14.70
C PRO A 83 4.89 8.07 14.76
N ARG A 84 4.67 7.29 15.82
CA ARG A 84 5.27 5.96 15.99
C ARG A 84 4.40 4.85 15.42
N TYR A 85 3.12 5.10 15.13
CA TYR A 85 2.18 4.06 14.70
C TYR A 85 2.61 3.43 13.38
N CYS A 86 2.70 4.23 12.31
CA CYS A 86 3.05 3.70 10.98
C CYS A 86 4.41 2.98 10.98
N PRO A 87 5.51 3.59 11.50
CA PRO A 87 6.81 2.90 11.49
C PRO A 87 6.80 1.59 12.28
N SER A 88 6.02 1.50 13.36
CA SER A 88 5.91 0.28 14.16
C SER A 88 5.18 -0.84 13.42
N VAL A 89 4.08 -0.51 12.72
CA VAL A 89 3.31 -1.46 11.91
C VAL A 89 4.15 -1.97 10.73
N ILE A 90 4.80 -1.08 9.99
CA ILE A 90 5.62 -1.46 8.84
C ILE A 90 6.84 -2.28 9.28
N ARG A 91 7.48 -1.93 10.39
CA ARG A 91 8.56 -2.73 10.97
C ARG A 91 8.09 -4.15 11.30
N ALA A 92 6.92 -4.29 11.92
CA ALA A 92 6.36 -5.60 12.21
C ALA A 92 6.13 -6.40 10.91
N GLN A 93 5.54 -5.77 9.88
CA GLN A 93 5.33 -6.41 8.57
C GLN A 93 6.64 -6.87 7.93
N LEU A 94 7.68 -6.03 7.94
CA LEU A 94 9.02 -6.39 7.47
C LEU A 94 9.56 -7.60 8.22
N MET A 95 9.44 -7.62 9.56
CA MET A 95 9.87 -8.76 10.37
C MET A 95 9.10 -10.04 10.04
N TRP A 96 7.80 -9.95 9.76
CA TRP A 96 7.00 -11.11 9.35
C TRP A 96 7.45 -11.73 8.03
N ALA A 97 7.99 -10.93 7.11
CA ALA A 97 8.49 -11.40 5.82
C ALA A 97 9.96 -11.88 5.86
N MET A 98 10.67 -11.70 6.97
CA MET A 98 12.08 -12.11 7.08
C MET A 98 12.24 -13.64 7.14
N PRO A 99 13.27 -14.19 6.49
CA PRO A 99 13.76 -15.53 6.79
C PRO A 99 14.15 -15.67 8.27
N GLY A 100 14.06 -16.89 8.81
CA GLY A 100 14.22 -17.14 10.25
C GLY A 100 15.59 -16.75 10.79
N GLU A 101 16.67 -16.93 10.03
CA GLU A 101 18.02 -16.49 10.38
C GLU A 101 18.16 -14.96 10.42
N VAL A 102 17.58 -14.25 9.45
CA VAL A 102 17.59 -12.78 9.40
C VAL A 102 16.79 -12.21 10.58
N ARG A 103 15.64 -12.81 10.89
CA ARG A 103 14.80 -12.39 12.02
C ARG A 103 15.52 -12.55 13.35
N ARG A 104 16.21 -13.67 13.56
CA ARG A 104 17.03 -13.90 14.77
C ARG A 104 18.15 -12.87 14.90
N ALA A 105 18.88 -12.61 13.82
CA ALA A 105 19.93 -11.59 13.79
C ALA A 105 19.37 -10.18 14.09
N TYR A 106 18.21 -9.83 13.54
CA TYR A 106 17.52 -8.59 13.86
C TYR A 106 17.15 -8.52 15.35
N ASP A 107 16.59 -9.58 15.93
CA ASP A 107 16.21 -9.62 17.34
C ASP A 107 17.43 -9.54 18.28
N ASP A 108 18.54 -10.19 17.91
CA ASP A 108 19.83 -10.09 18.61
C ASP A 108 20.37 -8.66 18.57
N GLY A 109 20.37 -8.03 17.39
CA GLY A 109 20.74 -6.63 17.23
C GLY A 109 19.84 -5.72 18.08
N TRP A 110 18.52 -5.95 18.04
CA TRP A 110 17.56 -5.13 18.76
C TRP A 110 17.78 -5.17 20.28
N ARG A 111 18.01 -6.36 20.85
CA ARG A 111 18.29 -6.54 22.29
C ARG A 111 19.55 -5.82 22.75
N ARG A 112 20.55 -5.71 21.87
CA ARG A 112 21.84 -5.07 22.18
C ARG A 112 21.79 -3.55 22.10
N ARG A 113 20.69 -2.96 21.60
CA ARG A 113 20.63 -1.51 21.43
C ARG A 113 20.72 -0.79 22.77
N PRO A 114 21.50 0.30 22.85
CA PRO A 114 21.43 1.18 23.99
C PRO A 114 19.99 1.69 24.14
N VAL A 115 19.41 1.49 25.31
CA VAL A 115 18.18 2.22 25.67
C VAL A 115 18.59 3.68 25.73
N ALA A 116 18.09 4.48 24.78
CA ALA A 116 18.28 5.92 24.83
C ALA A 116 17.69 6.41 26.17
N ARG A 117 18.56 6.84 27.09
CA ARG A 117 18.14 7.55 28.29
C ARG A 117 17.72 8.94 27.85
N SER A 118 16.42 9.10 27.64
CA SER A 118 15.76 10.40 27.49
C SER A 118 15.53 11.03 28.85
#